data_AF-A0A6U3U1M1-F1
#
_entry.id   AF-A0A6U3U1M1-F1
#
_cell.length_a   1.000
_cell.length_b   1.000
_cell.length_c   1.000
_cell.angle_alpha   90.00
_cell.angle_beta   90.00
_cell.angle_gamma   90.00
#
_symmetry.space_group_name_H-M   'P 1'
#
loop_
_entity.id
_entity.type
_entity.pdbx_description
1 polymer ?
#
loop_
_entity_poly.entity_id
_entity_poly.type
_entity_poly.pdbx_seq_one_letter_code
_entity_poly.pdbx_strand_id
1 'polypeptide(L)'
;MDFEIATRKLKSEQSKLRSNRFSKRKPSLSATAQKQAKDQKKKEEQRRKEASHKRIVKEGMEKYVRHCERLLGVSSLGGGGPHAESVVTAALSFPTGKGLQSIKVDPAKVYTQGTTLTATSIWGDGDKITLSPSILAKLSEKEHGGFGSGSPLTFRVGIVNEDYTFPSSSAMKQKMEDLWNKVTSAEEINEDGESDDDDEEEEDDYTLAYKEELKHRYTSYTHATVVEFTQEDGFIGLPSPVASALLSSNCNIPTTRTVDPSSSTAAATEDDDTNMVVEMEQDKTPGHLAWGAFDIPCGKIEIMQVVLPKGRKCTLVPSKEAAENGFYGLKDVKLVLEQSLSRTRATLSLNDTVRTWHRGVKFDLQVTSVTPSDYNAISCINTDIEVDIGALETDGKDDETMETTTNPTTKVVEEKKSRFEGTGQTLMDKSPSSPSKASPTQSTAITTQQLLSQPIPPEPSATQKENVTTIQIRNERGQTIGRRKFDVSVHTLSHLFVYVSSILGDDTDGGESTFRLVSRFPRHVWILEEDKKDDVLEECGVNVGQMMLFVERE
;
A
#
# COMPACT_ATOMS: atom_id res chain seq x y z
N MET A 1 6.91 1.58 66.03
CA MET A 1 7.65 2.79 65.62
C MET A 1 6.80 3.51 64.59
N ASP A 2 6.29 4.70 64.92
CA ASP A 2 5.35 5.42 64.05
C ASP A 2 6.07 6.20 62.94
N PHE A 3 6.13 5.60 61.75
CA PHE A 3 6.69 6.21 60.54
C PHE A 3 6.00 7.52 60.13
N GLU A 4 4.73 7.70 60.48
CA GLU A 4 3.98 8.94 60.21
C GLU A 4 4.48 10.12 61.04
N ILE A 5 4.90 9.89 62.29
CA ILE A 5 5.44 10.94 63.15
C ILE A 5 6.83 11.37 62.65
N ALA A 6 7.64 10.43 62.18
CA ALA A 6 8.96 10.69 61.62
C ALA A 6 8.88 11.51 60.30
N THR A 7 7.97 11.15 59.40
CA THR A 7 7.78 11.88 58.13
C THR A 7 7.24 13.30 58.35
N ARG A 8 6.34 13.49 59.33
CA ARG A 8 5.82 14.82 59.69
C ARG A 8 6.91 15.72 60.30
N LYS A 9 7.78 15.15 61.14
CA LYS A 9 8.97 15.86 61.68
C LYS A 9 9.96 16.25 60.58
N LEU A 10 10.26 15.33 59.65
CA LEU A 10 11.20 15.57 58.55
C LEU A 10 10.71 16.67 57.60
N LYS A 11 9.41 16.69 57.27
CA LYS A 11 8.80 17.80 56.50
C LYS A 11 8.87 19.14 57.24
N SER A 12 8.65 19.15 58.55
CA SER A 12 8.79 20.35 59.40
C SER A 12 10.24 20.87 59.40
N GLU A 13 11.22 19.98 59.53
CA GLU A 13 12.63 20.36 59.55
C GLU A 13 13.14 20.82 58.18
N GLN A 14 12.71 20.17 57.09
CA GLN A 14 13.02 20.65 55.74
C GLN A 14 12.40 22.04 55.46
N SER A 15 11.20 22.30 55.96
CA SER A 15 10.56 23.62 55.86
C SER A 15 11.36 24.69 56.63
N LYS A 16 11.80 24.38 57.85
CA LYS A 16 12.61 25.30 58.67
C LYS A 16 13.99 25.56 58.05
N LEU A 17 14.65 24.54 57.52
CA LEU A 17 15.94 24.68 56.81
C LEU A 17 15.82 25.51 55.53
N ARG A 18 14.68 25.43 54.82
CA ARG A 18 14.39 26.34 53.70
C ARG A 18 14.17 27.77 54.18
N SER A 19 13.40 28.01 55.24
CA SER A 19 13.11 29.36 55.74
C SER A 19 14.38 30.12 56.19
N ASN A 20 15.34 29.42 56.80
CA ASN A 20 16.52 30.07 57.37
C ASN A 20 17.60 30.42 56.32
N ARG A 21 17.55 29.84 55.11
CA ARG A 21 18.46 30.21 54.01
C ARG A 21 18.03 31.47 53.26
N PHE A 22 16.79 31.94 53.42
CA PHE A 22 16.27 33.12 52.71
C PHE A 22 16.46 34.45 53.47
N SER A 23 16.89 34.44 54.74
CA SER A 23 17.07 35.65 55.56
C SER A 23 18.44 36.33 55.39
N LYS A 24 19.40 35.72 54.67
CA LYS A 24 20.63 36.41 54.29
C LYS A 24 20.31 37.42 53.19
N ARG A 25 20.26 38.70 53.58
CA ARG A 25 20.19 39.91 52.75
C ARG A 25 20.71 39.64 51.33
N LYS A 26 19.80 39.58 50.36
CA LYS A 26 20.15 39.53 48.94
C LYS A 26 21.07 40.73 48.69
N PRO A 27 22.32 40.55 48.27
CA PRO A 27 23.15 41.68 47.85
C PRO A 27 22.37 42.42 46.76
N SER A 28 22.21 43.73 46.89
CA SER A 28 21.57 44.56 45.89
C SER A 28 22.39 44.46 44.60
N LEU A 29 21.97 43.58 43.70
CA LEU A 29 22.49 43.48 42.34
C LEU A 29 22.40 44.88 41.72
N SER A 30 23.52 45.40 41.22
CA SER A 30 23.56 46.72 40.61
C SER A 30 22.54 46.82 39.46
N ALA A 31 22.07 48.02 39.15
CA ALA A 31 21.09 48.25 38.09
C ALA A 31 21.52 47.66 36.72
N THR A 32 22.83 47.62 36.45
CA THR A 32 23.40 46.98 35.26
C THR A 32 23.22 45.46 35.27
N ALA A 33 23.42 44.79 36.41
CA ALA A 33 23.20 43.34 36.54
C ALA A 33 21.72 42.97 36.37
N GLN A 34 20.80 43.82 36.85
CA GLN A 34 19.36 43.58 36.67
C GLN A 34 18.92 43.72 35.20
N LYS A 35 19.48 44.68 34.46
CA LYS A 35 19.20 44.85 33.03
C LYS A 35 19.74 43.66 32.23
N GLN A 36 20.98 43.24 32.48
CA GLN A 36 21.57 42.07 31.83
C GLN A 36 20.78 40.79 32.11
N ALA A 37 20.30 40.58 33.34
CA ALA A 37 19.48 39.42 33.68
C ALA A 37 18.12 39.42 32.96
N LYS A 38 17.47 40.59 32.82
CA LYS A 38 16.21 40.71 32.05
C LYS A 38 16.43 40.43 30.56
N ASP A 39 17.50 40.96 29.98
CA ASP A 39 17.82 40.75 28.57
C ASP A 39 18.17 39.28 28.29
N GLN A 40 18.93 38.63 29.18
CA GLN A 40 19.22 37.19 29.11
C GLN A 40 17.94 36.35 29.21
N LYS A 41 17.05 36.66 30.16
CA LYS A 41 15.77 35.94 30.32
C LYS A 41 14.89 36.08 29.07
N LYS A 42 14.79 37.29 28.50
CA LYS A 42 14.04 37.53 27.26
C LYS A 42 14.63 36.75 26.08
N LYS A 43 15.97 36.70 25.97
CA LYS A 43 16.66 35.95 24.93
C LYS A 43 16.46 34.43 25.09
N GLU A 44 16.50 33.92 26.30
CA GLU A 44 16.25 32.51 26.60
C GLU A 44 14.80 32.10 26.30
N GLU A 45 13.84 32.94 26.70
CA GLU A 45 12.42 32.73 26.39
C GLU A 45 12.18 32.72 24.88
N GLN A 46 12.77 33.66 24.13
CA GLN A 46 12.68 33.66 22.68
C GLN A 46 13.28 32.40 22.06
N ARG A 47 14.44 31.94 22.56
CA ARG A 47 15.07 30.70 22.10
C ARG A 47 14.23 29.45 22.44
N ARG A 48 13.52 29.46 23.57
CA ARG A 48 12.59 28.39 23.95
C ARG A 48 11.36 28.36 23.06
N LYS A 49 10.77 29.51 22.74
CA LYS A 49 9.65 29.61 21.80
C LYS A 49 10.06 29.14 20.40
N GLU A 50 11.20 29.61 19.91
CA GLU A 50 11.75 29.18 18.61
C GLU A 50 12.03 27.67 18.57
N ALA A 51 12.59 27.10 19.64
CA ALA A 51 12.81 25.65 19.73
C ALA A 51 11.49 24.85 19.77
N SER A 52 10.47 25.37 20.46
CA SER A 52 9.13 24.76 20.50
C SER A 52 8.47 24.80 19.14
N HIS A 53 8.54 25.94 18.45
CA HIS A 53 7.99 26.13 17.11
C HIS A 53 8.63 25.17 16.09
N LYS A 54 9.96 25.10 16.09
CA LYS A 54 10.71 24.13 15.26
C LYS A 54 10.32 22.68 15.56
N ARG A 55 10.01 22.35 16.81
CA ARG A 55 9.57 21.02 17.21
C ARG A 55 8.18 20.71 16.67
N ILE A 56 7.22 21.63 16.81
CA ILE A 56 5.85 21.47 16.32
C ILE A 56 5.84 21.30 14.80
N VAL A 57 6.57 22.14 14.06
CA VAL A 57 6.65 22.02 12.59
C VAL A 57 7.28 20.69 12.17
N LYS A 58 8.33 20.25 12.87
CA LYS A 58 8.94 18.94 12.62
C LYS A 58 7.96 17.79 12.88
N GLU A 59 7.27 17.81 14.01
CA GLU A 59 6.29 16.77 14.36
C GLU A 59 5.09 16.77 13.41
N GLY A 60 4.62 17.95 12.99
CA GLY A 60 3.57 18.11 11.97
C GLY A 60 4.00 17.51 10.63
N MET A 61 5.24 17.76 10.20
CA MET A 61 5.80 17.20 8.98
C MET A 61 5.93 15.67 9.03
N GLU A 62 6.43 15.13 10.14
CA GLU A 62 6.53 13.68 10.33
C GLU A 62 5.14 13.02 10.32
N LYS A 63 4.14 13.65 10.94
CA LYS A 63 2.75 13.17 10.89
C LYS A 63 2.19 13.23 9.47
N TYR A 64 2.45 14.31 8.76
CA TYR A 64 2.02 14.54 7.39
C TYR A 64 2.57 13.49 6.42
N VAL A 65 3.88 13.24 6.43
CA VAL A 65 4.49 12.22 5.56
C VAL A 65 3.97 10.82 5.91
N ARG A 66 3.85 10.49 7.20
CA ARG A 66 3.28 9.21 7.63
C ARG A 66 1.81 9.05 7.24
N HIS A 67 1.05 10.15 7.20
CA HIS A 67 -0.33 10.14 6.74
C HIS A 67 -0.38 9.86 5.23
N CYS A 68 0.40 10.56 4.41
CA CYS A 68 0.52 10.27 2.97
C CYS A 68 0.98 8.83 2.70
N GLU A 69 1.95 8.33 3.47
CA GLU A 69 2.39 6.92 3.38
C GLU A 69 1.28 5.94 3.72
N ARG A 70 0.47 6.23 4.74
CA ARG A 70 -0.68 5.39 5.11
C ARG A 70 -1.76 5.38 4.02
N LEU A 71 -2.07 6.54 3.45
CA LEU A 71 -3.00 6.64 2.31
C LEU A 71 -2.47 5.86 1.14
N LEU A 72 -1.17 5.98 0.85
CA LEU A 72 -0.52 5.21 -0.19
C LEU A 72 -0.28 3.73 0.18
N GLY A 73 -0.82 3.24 1.30
CA GLY A 73 -0.70 1.84 1.69
C GLY A 73 0.74 1.39 1.96
N VAL A 74 1.65 2.34 2.15
CA VAL A 74 3.06 2.08 2.40
C VAL A 74 3.22 1.47 3.78
N SER A 75 3.89 0.33 3.84
CA SER A 75 4.15 -0.41 5.05
C SER A 75 5.64 -0.60 5.25
N SER A 76 6.12 -0.24 6.45
CA SER A 76 7.52 -0.50 6.83
C SER A 76 7.78 -2.01 6.86
N LEU A 77 8.85 -2.45 6.21
CA LEU A 77 9.31 -3.84 6.23
C LEU A 77 10.03 -4.22 7.53
N GLY A 78 10.17 -3.29 8.48
CA GLY A 78 10.60 -3.57 9.84
C GLY A 78 12.11 -3.72 10.04
N GLY A 79 12.55 -3.16 11.17
CA GLY A 79 13.87 -3.32 11.76
C GLY A 79 14.93 -2.44 11.12
N GLY A 80 15.07 -1.20 11.61
CA GLY A 80 16.24 -0.36 11.34
C GLY A 80 17.50 -1.12 11.72
N GLY A 81 18.11 -1.78 10.72
CA GLY A 81 19.44 -2.34 10.86
C GLY A 81 20.42 -1.18 11.07
N PRO A 82 21.51 -1.37 11.83
CA PRO A 82 22.48 -0.32 12.17
C PRO A 82 23.27 0.24 10.96
N HIS A 83 22.92 -0.10 9.72
CA HIS A 83 23.66 0.26 8.50
C HIS A 83 23.10 1.44 7.70
N ALA A 84 22.13 2.20 8.23
CA ALA A 84 21.77 3.50 7.66
C ALA A 84 22.81 4.57 8.07
N GLU A 85 24.10 4.32 7.78
CA GLU A 85 25.14 5.31 7.94
C GLU A 85 25.17 6.22 6.70
N SER A 86 25.06 7.52 6.94
CA SER A 86 25.10 8.61 5.96
C SER A 86 23.81 8.84 5.17
N VAL A 87 22.78 9.37 5.83
CA VAL A 87 21.85 10.25 5.13
C VAL A 87 22.22 11.70 5.45
N VAL A 88 22.47 12.48 4.40
CA VAL A 88 22.82 13.90 4.49
C VAL A 88 21.66 14.63 5.17
N THR A 89 21.92 15.20 6.35
CA THR A 89 20.92 16.00 7.05
C THR A 89 20.76 17.34 6.33
N ALA A 90 19.72 17.45 5.52
CA ALA A 90 19.37 18.69 4.85
C ALA A 90 18.87 19.72 5.87
N ALA A 91 19.35 20.95 5.72
CA ALA A 91 18.95 22.09 6.54
C ALA A 91 18.03 22.98 5.71
N LEU A 92 16.73 22.93 5.98
CA LEU A 92 15.76 23.78 5.29
C LEU A 92 15.83 25.19 5.84
N SER A 93 16.19 26.14 5.00
CA SER A 93 16.28 27.53 5.39
C SER A 93 15.01 28.31 5.04
N PHE A 94 14.32 28.85 6.04
CA PHE A 94 13.14 29.68 5.87
C PHE A 94 13.52 31.15 6.06
N PRO A 95 13.09 32.06 5.16
CA PRO A 95 13.26 33.49 5.36
C PRO A 95 12.34 33.95 6.49
N THR A 96 12.91 34.32 7.63
CA THR A 96 12.16 35.03 8.67
C THR A 96 12.53 36.52 8.61
N GLY A 97 11.63 37.42 9.04
CA GLY A 97 11.93 38.86 9.15
C GLY A 97 13.11 39.21 10.08
N LYS A 98 13.73 38.19 10.73
CA LYS A 98 14.92 38.30 11.58
C LYS A 98 16.14 37.51 11.05
N GLY A 99 16.08 36.95 9.84
CA GLY A 99 17.15 36.18 9.19
C GLY A 99 16.73 34.79 8.68
N LEU A 100 17.65 34.08 8.03
CA LEU A 100 17.44 32.72 7.55
C LEU A 100 17.47 31.74 8.74
N GLN A 101 16.36 31.06 9.03
CA GLN A 101 16.32 30.00 10.05
C GLN A 101 16.37 28.63 9.39
N SER A 102 17.28 27.76 9.83
CA SER A 102 17.36 26.40 9.32
C SER A 102 16.65 25.37 10.23
N ILE A 103 15.77 24.54 9.69
CA ILE A 103 15.24 23.34 10.34
C ILE A 103 16.01 22.13 9.81
N LYS A 104 16.61 21.36 10.73
CA LYS A 104 17.21 20.07 10.38
C LYS A 104 16.17 18.98 10.54
N VAL A 105 15.73 18.43 9.43
CA VAL A 105 14.82 17.29 9.40
C VAL A 105 15.66 16.05 9.11
N ASP A 106 15.42 15.00 9.89
CA ASP A 106 16.11 13.73 9.70
C ASP A 106 15.26 12.85 8.77
N PRO A 107 15.64 12.67 7.50
CA PRO A 107 14.82 11.94 6.53
C PRO A 107 14.53 10.51 6.98
N ALA A 108 15.43 9.91 7.75
CA ALA A 108 15.28 8.57 8.33
C ALA A 108 14.09 8.47 9.32
N LYS A 109 13.63 9.60 9.87
CA LYS A 109 12.47 9.67 10.79
C LYS A 109 11.18 10.08 10.12
N VAL A 110 11.30 10.74 8.97
CA VAL A 110 10.18 11.25 8.17
C VAL A 110 9.57 10.13 7.36
N TYR A 111 10.41 9.37 6.66
CA TYR A 111 9.95 8.29 5.78
C TYR A 111 9.95 6.94 6.46
N THR A 112 9.01 6.11 6.01
CA THR A 112 9.14 4.67 6.15
C THR A 112 10.41 4.22 5.41
N GLN A 113 11.32 3.61 6.16
CA GLN A 113 12.54 3.03 5.60
C GLN A 113 12.21 1.73 4.88
N GLY A 114 12.62 1.63 3.62
CA GLY A 114 12.62 0.39 2.86
C GLY A 114 13.82 -0.49 3.21
N THR A 115 13.85 -1.68 2.61
CA THR A 115 15.04 -2.54 2.67
C THR A 115 15.89 -2.27 1.43
N THR A 116 17.15 -1.90 1.63
CA THR A 116 18.11 -1.72 0.53
C THR A 116 18.76 -3.06 0.18
N LEU A 117 18.68 -3.45 -1.09
CA LEU A 117 19.16 -4.71 -1.63
C LEU A 117 20.01 -4.46 -2.88
N THR A 118 20.88 -5.41 -3.20
CA THR A 118 21.68 -5.42 -4.43
C THR A 118 20.96 -6.23 -5.51
N ALA A 119 20.86 -5.68 -6.71
CA ALA A 119 20.13 -6.32 -7.80
C ALA A 119 20.88 -7.55 -8.35
N THR A 120 20.13 -8.62 -8.62
CA THR A 120 20.60 -9.82 -9.31
C THR A 120 19.61 -10.17 -10.43
N SER A 121 20.07 -10.86 -11.47
CA SER A 121 19.17 -11.35 -12.52
C SER A 121 18.39 -12.56 -12.06
N ILE A 122 17.13 -12.62 -12.45
CA ILE A 122 16.37 -13.86 -12.48
C ILE A 122 15.68 -14.03 -13.83
N TRP A 123 15.34 -15.28 -14.12
CA TRP A 123 14.46 -15.58 -15.23
C TRP A 123 13.01 -15.28 -14.83
N GLY A 124 12.29 -14.59 -15.71
CA GLY A 124 10.88 -14.32 -15.50
C GLY A 124 10.32 -13.37 -16.55
N ASP A 125 9.11 -13.69 -17.02
CA ASP A 125 8.29 -12.77 -17.79
C ASP A 125 7.35 -12.04 -16.83
N GLY A 126 7.47 -10.72 -16.77
CA GLY A 126 6.58 -9.87 -15.99
C GLY A 126 7.25 -9.02 -14.91
N ASP A 127 6.48 -8.74 -13.87
CA ASP A 127 6.81 -7.90 -12.70
C ASP A 127 6.98 -8.73 -11.42
N LYS A 128 7.41 -9.98 -11.56
CA LYS A 128 7.56 -10.92 -10.45
C LYS A 128 9.02 -11.00 -10.02
N ILE A 129 9.32 -10.48 -8.83
CA ILE A 129 10.66 -10.46 -8.23
C ILE A 129 10.85 -11.64 -7.27
N THR A 130 12.10 -12.02 -7.01
CA THR A 130 12.45 -12.94 -5.91
C THR A 130 13.11 -12.17 -4.77
N LEU A 131 12.72 -12.52 -3.55
CA LEU A 131 13.24 -11.94 -2.32
C LEU A 131 13.86 -13.02 -1.45
N SER A 132 14.54 -12.63 -0.38
CA SER A 132 15.13 -13.59 0.55
C SER A 132 14.12 -14.06 1.62
N PRO A 133 14.28 -15.29 2.17
CA PRO A 133 13.43 -15.78 3.25
C PRO A 133 13.39 -14.89 4.48
N SER A 134 14.46 -14.12 4.76
CA SER A 134 14.48 -13.21 5.93
C SER A 134 13.47 -12.06 5.79
N ILE A 135 13.18 -11.62 4.56
CA ILE A 135 12.14 -10.61 4.30
C ILE A 135 10.76 -11.23 4.57
N LEU A 136 10.54 -12.49 4.17
CA LEU A 136 9.29 -13.20 4.50
C LEU A 136 9.10 -13.34 6.01
N ALA A 137 10.16 -13.66 6.75
CA ALA A 137 10.11 -13.74 8.20
C ALA A 137 9.67 -12.40 8.82
N LYS A 138 10.28 -11.29 8.39
CA LYS A 138 9.90 -9.93 8.84
C LYS A 138 8.45 -9.56 8.49
N LEU A 139 7.99 -9.95 7.30
CA LEU A 139 6.61 -9.75 6.88
C LEU A 139 5.63 -10.53 7.77
N SER A 140 5.98 -11.79 8.12
CA SER A 140 5.15 -12.67 8.94
C SER A 140 5.06 -12.23 10.41
N GLU A 141 6.13 -11.67 10.97
CA GLU A 141 6.13 -11.14 12.35
C GLU A 141 5.14 -9.96 12.51
N LYS A 142 4.88 -9.24 11.43
CA LYS A 142 4.03 -8.05 11.42
C LYS A 142 2.53 -8.37 11.31
N GLU A 143 2.13 -9.64 11.12
CA GLU A 143 0.73 -10.04 10.88
C GLU A 143 -0.27 -9.77 12.02
N HIS A 144 0.15 -9.20 13.15
CA HIS A 144 -0.77 -8.70 14.17
C HIS A 144 -1.52 -7.41 13.76
N GLY A 145 -1.25 -6.83 12.58
CA GLY A 145 -1.98 -5.66 12.09
C GLY A 145 -2.10 -5.60 10.57
N GLY A 146 -3.21 -6.09 10.02
CA GLY A 146 -3.79 -5.47 8.82
C GLY A 146 -3.40 -6.02 7.45
N PHE A 147 -2.89 -7.25 7.32
CA PHE A 147 -3.06 -7.93 6.04
C PHE A 147 -4.55 -8.21 5.86
N GLY A 148 -5.25 -7.33 5.14
CA GLY A 148 -6.59 -7.62 4.67
C GLY A 148 -6.54 -8.95 3.92
N SER A 149 -7.14 -9.99 4.49
CA SER A 149 -7.00 -11.38 4.07
C SER A 149 -7.27 -11.50 2.56
N GLY A 150 -6.21 -11.56 1.75
CA GLY A 150 -6.31 -11.73 0.30
C GLY A 150 -5.81 -10.59 -0.59
N SER A 151 -5.20 -9.52 -0.05
CA SER A 151 -4.46 -8.58 -0.91
C SER A 151 -3.07 -9.15 -1.30
N PRO A 152 -2.67 -9.06 -2.57
CA PRO A 152 -1.37 -9.58 -3.00
C PRO A 152 -0.21 -8.78 -2.40
N LEU A 153 0.93 -9.44 -2.21
CA LEU A 153 2.16 -8.80 -1.75
C LEU A 153 2.78 -7.97 -2.89
N THR A 154 2.52 -6.67 -2.86
CA THR A 154 3.06 -5.68 -3.80
C THR A 154 4.16 -4.84 -3.15
N PHE A 155 5.20 -4.56 -3.94
CA PHE A 155 6.37 -3.78 -3.53
C PHE A 155 6.62 -2.67 -4.53
N ARG A 156 6.94 -1.49 -4.03
CA ARG A 156 7.62 -0.45 -4.79
C ARG A 156 9.11 -0.78 -4.80
N VAL A 157 9.68 -0.86 -5.99
CA VAL A 157 11.09 -1.16 -6.26
C VAL A 157 11.69 0.10 -6.88
N GLY A 158 12.61 0.75 -6.18
CA GLY A 158 13.17 2.04 -6.63
C GLY A 158 14.68 2.10 -6.47
N ILE A 159 15.35 2.78 -7.41
CA ILE A 159 16.76 3.14 -7.31
C ILE A 159 16.84 4.43 -6.53
N VAL A 160 17.46 4.37 -5.36
CA VAL A 160 17.58 5.53 -4.47
C VAL A 160 18.53 6.55 -5.11
N ASN A 161 18.12 7.81 -5.12
CA ASN A 161 18.99 8.90 -5.53
C ASN A 161 19.94 9.24 -4.36
N GLU A 162 21.25 9.09 -4.56
CA GLU A 162 22.26 9.34 -3.52
C GLU A 162 22.34 10.83 -3.13
N ASP A 163 22.04 11.73 -4.05
CA ASP A 163 22.07 13.17 -3.85
C ASP A 163 20.76 13.72 -3.25
N TYR A 164 19.83 12.84 -2.91
CA TYR A 164 18.52 13.25 -2.42
C TYR A 164 18.61 13.94 -1.06
N THR A 165 17.99 15.11 -0.96
CA THR A 165 17.87 15.89 0.27
C THR A 165 16.41 16.24 0.52
N PHE A 166 15.85 15.76 1.63
CA PHE A 166 14.45 16.04 1.94
C PHE A 166 14.26 17.42 2.58
N PRO A 167 13.23 18.18 2.17
CA PRO A 167 12.43 18.05 0.95
C PRO A 167 13.17 18.61 -0.27
N SER A 168 13.00 17.96 -1.41
CA SER A 168 13.54 18.37 -2.69
C SER A 168 12.50 19.06 -3.57
N SER A 169 11.26 18.57 -3.58
CA SER A 169 10.17 19.07 -4.41
C SER A 169 9.69 20.44 -4.00
N SER A 170 9.21 21.19 -4.99
CA SER A 170 8.71 22.55 -4.79
C SER A 170 7.40 22.56 -4.00
N ALA A 171 6.48 21.64 -4.32
CA ALA A 171 5.21 21.50 -3.62
C ALA A 171 5.40 21.12 -2.15
N MET A 172 6.30 20.17 -1.84
CA MET A 172 6.59 19.79 -0.45
C MET A 172 7.17 20.96 0.34
N LYS A 173 8.11 21.72 -0.25
CA LYS A 173 8.68 22.92 0.37
C LYS A 173 7.61 23.97 0.68
N GLN A 174 6.69 24.20 -0.26
CA GLN A 174 5.59 25.14 -0.06
C GLN A 174 4.69 24.70 1.10
N LYS A 175 4.28 23.42 1.15
CA LYS A 175 3.48 22.90 2.26
C LYS A 175 4.24 22.98 3.60
N MET A 176 5.57 22.81 3.60
CA MET A 176 6.38 23.05 4.81
C MET A 176 6.33 24.51 5.26
N GLU A 177 6.40 25.45 4.32
CA GLU A 177 6.32 26.89 4.60
C GLU A 177 4.93 27.30 5.10
N ASP A 178 3.86 26.74 4.50
CA ASP A 178 2.48 26.96 4.92
C ASP A 178 2.26 26.46 6.36
N LEU A 179 2.75 25.25 6.69
CA LEU A 179 2.72 24.74 8.06
C LEU A 179 3.53 25.63 9.02
N TRP A 180 4.71 26.10 8.61
CA TRP A 180 5.51 27.02 9.42
C TRP A 180 4.73 28.31 9.72
N ASN A 181 4.13 28.92 8.69
CA ASN A 181 3.35 30.14 8.79
C ASN A 181 2.09 29.93 9.65
N LYS A 182 1.40 28.79 9.51
CA LYS A 182 0.23 28.41 10.32
C LYS A 182 0.60 28.33 11.80
N VAL A 183 1.70 27.65 12.15
CA VAL A 183 2.16 27.54 13.55
C VAL A 183 2.66 28.89 14.08
N THR A 184 3.28 29.73 13.26
CA THR A 184 3.73 31.07 13.71
C THR A 184 2.55 32.01 13.96
N SER A 185 1.49 31.90 13.15
CA SER A 185 0.30 32.74 13.28
C SER A 185 -0.65 32.26 14.38
N ALA A 186 -0.71 30.94 14.61
CA ALA A 186 -1.56 30.34 15.63
C ALA A 186 -1.13 30.65 17.08
N GLU A 187 0.12 31.10 17.33
CA GLU A 187 0.52 31.59 18.66
C GLU A 187 -0.25 32.86 19.11
N GLU A 188 -1.02 33.50 18.22
CA GLU A 188 -1.92 34.61 18.57
C GLU A 188 -3.37 34.16 18.87
N ILE A 189 -3.71 32.89 18.73
CA ILE A 189 -5.08 32.38 18.84
C ILE A 189 -5.17 31.33 19.96
N ASN A 190 -6.11 31.55 20.87
CA ASN A 190 -6.27 30.90 22.18
C ASN A 190 -6.26 29.36 22.18
N GLU A 191 -5.83 28.78 23.31
CA GLU A 191 -5.68 27.34 23.62
C GLU A 191 -6.96 26.48 23.57
N ASP A 192 -8.12 27.02 23.15
CA ASP A 192 -9.43 26.40 23.41
C ASP A 192 -10.23 26.00 22.15
N GLY A 193 -9.60 25.91 20.97
CA GLY A 193 -10.30 25.65 19.70
C GLY A 193 -10.05 24.25 19.11
N GLU A 194 -10.77 23.24 19.58
CA GLU A 194 -10.97 21.98 18.82
C GLU A 194 -11.83 22.30 17.58
N SER A 195 -11.22 22.28 16.40
CA SER A 195 -11.89 22.45 15.11
C SER A 195 -11.60 21.19 14.30
N ASP A 196 -12.63 20.36 14.08
CA ASP A 196 -12.47 18.95 13.69
C ASP A 196 -13.09 18.60 12.31
N ASP A 197 -13.53 19.55 11.48
CA ASP A 197 -14.56 19.21 10.46
C ASP A 197 -14.34 19.61 8.96
N ASP A 198 -13.18 20.09 8.48
CA ASP A 198 -13.05 20.50 7.05
C ASP A 198 -11.74 20.06 6.34
N ASP A 199 -11.35 18.77 6.37
CA ASP A 199 -10.03 18.30 5.90
C ASP A 199 -9.97 17.51 4.57
N GLU A 200 -11.09 17.21 3.89
CA GLU A 200 -11.05 16.34 2.68
C GLU A 200 -10.36 16.98 1.46
N GLU A 201 -10.60 18.26 1.16
CA GLU A 201 -9.97 18.94 0.01
C GLU A 201 -8.45 19.14 0.18
N GLU A 202 -7.94 19.18 1.41
CA GLU A 202 -6.50 19.29 1.64
C GLU A 202 -5.76 17.96 1.32
N GLU A 203 -6.42 16.81 1.42
CA GLU A 203 -5.81 15.47 1.31
C GLU A 203 -5.22 15.17 -0.09
N ASP A 204 -5.90 15.61 -1.14
CA ASP A 204 -5.45 15.43 -2.54
C ASP A 204 -4.19 16.23 -2.84
N ASP A 205 -4.18 17.49 -2.42
CA ASP A 205 -3.08 18.44 -2.54
C ASP A 205 -1.80 17.91 -1.88
N TYR A 206 -2.02 17.33 -0.70
CA TYR A 206 -0.99 16.68 0.10
C TYR A 206 -0.43 15.43 -0.57
N THR A 207 -1.29 14.58 -1.12
CA THR A 207 -0.86 13.37 -1.82
C THR A 207 -0.08 13.70 -3.10
N LEU A 208 -0.45 14.78 -3.81
CA LEU A 208 0.25 15.27 -4.99
C LEU A 208 1.68 15.74 -4.66
N ALA A 209 1.85 16.54 -3.61
CA ALA A 209 3.16 17.02 -3.16
C ALA A 209 4.09 15.85 -2.78
N TYR A 210 3.54 14.84 -2.11
CA TYR A 210 4.29 13.63 -1.79
C TYR A 210 4.73 12.85 -3.04
N LYS A 211 3.87 12.73 -4.06
CA LYS A 211 4.23 12.09 -5.35
C LYS A 211 5.34 12.83 -6.08
N GLU A 212 5.32 14.17 -6.08
CA GLU A 212 6.41 14.97 -6.65
C GLU A 212 7.72 14.69 -5.90
N GLU A 213 7.67 14.63 -4.57
CA GLU A 213 8.83 14.31 -3.74
C GLU A 213 9.41 12.92 -4.04
N LEU A 214 8.56 11.91 -4.30
CA LEU A 214 9.03 10.57 -4.69
C LEU A 214 9.86 10.59 -5.99
N LYS A 215 9.55 11.48 -6.94
CA LYS A 215 10.34 11.64 -8.17
C LYS A 215 11.73 12.19 -7.92
N HIS A 216 11.94 12.88 -6.80
CA HIS A 216 13.26 13.35 -6.38
C HIS A 216 14.00 12.31 -5.53
N ARG A 217 13.27 11.55 -4.71
CA ARG A 217 13.83 10.48 -3.87
C ARG A 217 14.39 9.32 -4.69
N TYR A 218 13.70 8.95 -5.77
CA TYR A 218 14.10 7.85 -6.62
C TYR A 218 14.50 8.36 -7.99
N THR A 219 15.66 7.92 -8.47
CA THR A 219 16.08 8.14 -9.87
C THR A 219 15.09 7.49 -10.84
N SER A 220 14.58 6.32 -10.44
CA SER A 220 13.56 5.55 -11.13
C SER A 220 12.92 4.59 -10.16
N TYR A 221 11.62 4.33 -10.31
CA TYR A 221 10.93 3.31 -9.53
C TYR A 221 9.80 2.68 -10.32
N THR A 222 9.50 1.43 -10.00
CA THR A 222 8.38 0.66 -10.54
C THR A 222 7.73 -0.16 -9.42
N HIS A 223 6.69 -0.91 -9.73
CA HIS A 223 6.02 -1.82 -8.81
C HIS A 223 6.16 -3.26 -9.28
N ALA A 224 6.22 -4.16 -8.30
CA ALA A 224 6.40 -5.59 -8.54
C ALA A 224 5.70 -6.42 -7.47
N THR A 225 5.46 -7.69 -7.77
CA THR A 225 5.03 -8.70 -6.79
C THR A 225 6.12 -9.72 -6.55
N VAL A 226 6.02 -10.45 -5.45
CA VAL A 226 6.97 -11.52 -5.15
C VAL A 226 6.44 -12.84 -5.67
N VAL A 227 7.25 -13.56 -6.44
CA VAL A 227 6.93 -14.93 -6.86
C VAL A 227 7.39 -15.96 -5.83
N GLU A 228 8.61 -15.82 -5.32
CA GLU A 228 9.16 -16.72 -4.31
C GLU A 228 10.21 -16.03 -3.44
N PHE A 229 10.48 -16.67 -2.30
CA PHE A 229 11.45 -16.21 -1.31
C PHE A 229 12.68 -17.12 -1.29
N THR A 230 13.42 -17.17 -2.40
CA THR A 230 14.56 -18.07 -2.61
C THR A 230 15.89 -17.33 -2.75
N GLN A 231 15.87 -16.00 -2.81
CA GLN A 231 17.07 -15.19 -3.05
C GLN A 231 17.97 -15.15 -1.81
N GLU A 232 19.27 -14.96 -2.02
CA GLU A 232 20.23 -14.73 -0.94
C GLU A 232 19.95 -13.42 -0.19
N ASP A 233 20.27 -13.40 1.10
CA ASP A 233 20.08 -12.20 1.94
C ASP A 233 20.92 -11.03 1.44
N GLY A 234 20.30 -9.86 1.35
CA GLY A 234 20.93 -8.65 0.80
C GLY A 234 20.82 -8.52 -0.72
N PHE A 235 20.23 -9.49 -1.42
CA PHE A 235 20.02 -9.46 -2.85
C PHE A 235 18.52 -9.46 -3.23
N ILE A 236 18.22 -8.94 -4.43
CA ILE A 236 16.88 -8.96 -5.04
C ILE A 236 16.99 -9.47 -6.47
N GLY A 237 16.23 -10.52 -6.79
CA GLY A 237 16.12 -11.02 -8.15
C GLY A 237 15.17 -10.18 -8.98
N LEU A 238 15.69 -9.53 -10.02
CA LEU A 238 14.93 -8.74 -10.96
C LEU A 238 14.77 -9.44 -12.32
N PRO A 239 13.53 -9.56 -12.84
CA PRO A 239 13.32 -10.01 -14.21
C PRO A 239 13.63 -8.89 -15.21
N SER A 240 13.92 -9.25 -16.46
CA SER A 240 14.27 -8.31 -17.54
C SER A 240 13.30 -7.13 -17.68
N PRO A 241 11.96 -7.30 -17.63
CA PRO A 241 11.06 -6.17 -17.77
C PRO A 241 11.12 -5.16 -16.62
N VAL A 242 11.37 -5.62 -15.39
CA VAL A 242 11.51 -4.73 -14.21
C VAL A 242 12.83 -3.98 -14.28
N ALA A 243 13.93 -4.67 -14.62
CA ALA A 243 15.23 -4.02 -14.82
C ALA A 243 15.16 -2.97 -15.94
N SER A 244 14.53 -3.30 -17.07
CA SER A 244 14.31 -2.36 -18.17
C SER A 244 13.50 -1.14 -17.73
N ALA A 245 12.42 -1.33 -16.96
CA ALA A 245 11.61 -0.21 -16.46
C ALA A 245 12.42 0.71 -15.54
N LEU A 246 13.25 0.15 -14.65
CA LEU A 246 14.13 0.92 -13.80
C LEU A 246 15.17 1.72 -14.59
N LEU A 247 15.67 1.17 -15.70
CA LEU A 247 16.68 1.81 -16.57
C LEU A 247 16.10 2.73 -17.66
N SER A 248 14.77 2.72 -17.88
CA SER A 248 14.13 3.51 -18.94
C SER A 248 14.07 5.01 -18.62
N SER A 249 14.29 5.38 -17.37
CA SER A 249 14.43 6.78 -16.97
C SER A 249 15.70 7.34 -17.63
N ASN A 250 15.63 8.54 -18.22
CA ASN A 250 16.73 9.23 -18.95
C ASN A 250 17.99 9.56 -18.11
N CYS A 251 18.22 8.83 -17.03
CA CYS A 251 19.31 8.96 -16.10
C CYS A 251 20.40 7.95 -16.46
N ASN A 252 21.65 8.40 -16.45
CA ASN A 252 22.81 7.55 -16.70
C ASN A 252 23.08 6.66 -15.47
N ILE A 253 22.27 5.61 -15.30
CA ILE A 253 22.37 4.68 -14.19
C ILE A 253 23.45 3.65 -14.53
N PRO A 254 24.45 3.41 -13.66
CA PRO A 254 25.43 2.35 -13.87
C PRO A 254 24.75 0.99 -14.01
N THR A 255 25.06 0.27 -15.09
CA THR A 255 24.49 -1.05 -15.38
C THR A 255 25.53 -2.14 -15.33
N THR A 256 25.13 -3.30 -14.81
CA THR A 256 25.87 -4.55 -14.93
C THR A 256 25.14 -5.44 -15.91
N ARG A 257 25.83 -5.84 -16.99
CA ARG A 257 25.28 -6.77 -17.97
C ARG A 257 25.34 -8.19 -17.44
N THR A 258 24.22 -8.91 -17.50
CA THR A 258 24.17 -10.31 -17.03
C THR A 258 24.95 -11.21 -17.97
N VAL A 259 25.64 -12.20 -17.40
CA VAL A 259 26.41 -13.19 -18.15
C VAL A 259 25.50 -14.39 -18.41
N ASP A 260 25.31 -14.74 -19.69
CA ASP A 260 24.58 -15.94 -20.05
C ASP A 260 25.44 -17.18 -19.73
N PRO A 261 25.03 -18.07 -18.83
CA PRO A 261 25.79 -19.27 -18.49
C PRO A 261 26.03 -20.20 -19.69
N SER A 262 25.17 -20.13 -20.71
CA SER A 262 25.34 -20.90 -21.95
C SER A 262 26.44 -20.34 -22.87
N SER A 263 26.82 -19.07 -22.69
CA SER A 263 27.90 -18.44 -23.47
C SER A 263 29.30 -18.82 -22.96
N SER A 264 29.43 -19.16 -21.67
CA SER A 264 30.70 -19.54 -21.05
C SER A 264 31.23 -20.92 -21.47
N THR A 265 30.42 -21.79 -22.06
CA THR A 265 30.87 -23.13 -22.52
C THR A 265 31.39 -23.14 -23.96
N ALA A 266 31.17 -22.08 -24.75
CA ALA A 266 31.58 -22.02 -26.15
C ALA A 266 33.01 -21.50 -26.37
N ALA A 267 33.66 -20.94 -25.35
CA ALA A 267 35.01 -20.36 -25.46
C ALA A 267 36.14 -21.25 -24.89
N ALA A 268 35.83 -22.48 -24.45
CA ALA A 268 36.80 -23.37 -23.79
C ALA A 268 37.32 -24.53 -24.68
N THR A 269 37.23 -24.39 -26.00
CA THR A 269 37.85 -25.33 -26.95
C THR A 269 38.72 -24.58 -27.93
N GLU A 270 39.98 -24.32 -27.53
CA GLU A 270 41.16 -24.31 -28.40
C GLU A 270 42.41 -24.24 -27.49
N ASP A 271 43.02 -25.42 -27.30
CA ASP A 271 44.44 -25.70 -27.05
C ASP A 271 45.28 -24.76 -26.16
N ASP A 272 45.54 -25.13 -24.89
CA ASP A 272 46.92 -25.14 -24.33
C ASP A 272 47.00 -25.83 -22.95
N ASP A 273 47.60 -27.02 -22.91
CA ASP A 273 48.04 -27.68 -21.68
C ASP A 273 49.33 -26.98 -21.18
N THR A 274 49.25 -25.87 -20.43
CA THR A 274 50.26 -25.45 -19.42
C THR A 274 50.03 -24.02 -18.90
N ASN A 275 49.19 -23.83 -17.88
CA ASN A 275 49.51 -22.92 -16.76
C ASN A 275 48.41 -22.94 -15.69
N MET A 276 48.76 -23.24 -14.44
CA MET A 276 47.94 -22.88 -13.30
C MET A 276 48.12 -21.39 -13.01
N VAL A 277 47.44 -20.54 -13.77
CA VAL A 277 47.23 -19.14 -13.38
C VAL A 277 45.90 -19.08 -12.64
N VAL A 278 45.99 -18.72 -11.37
CA VAL A 278 44.86 -18.37 -10.51
C VAL A 278 44.22 -17.12 -11.12
N GLU A 279 43.24 -17.32 -12.01
CA GLU A 279 42.41 -16.23 -12.51
C GLU A 279 41.56 -15.69 -11.36
N MET A 280 41.76 -14.41 -11.08
CA MET A 280 40.98 -13.64 -10.11
C MET A 280 39.50 -13.78 -10.43
N GLU A 281 38.73 -14.19 -9.43
CA GLU A 281 37.27 -14.24 -9.40
C GLU A 281 36.70 -12.88 -9.86
N GLN A 282 36.37 -12.77 -11.15
CA GLN A 282 35.54 -11.69 -11.64
C GLN A 282 34.13 -11.93 -11.11
N ASP A 283 33.58 -10.90 -10.47
CA ASP A 283 32.31 -10.85 -9.75
C ASP A 283 31.13 -11.42 -10.55
N LYS A 284 30.96 -12.75 -10.51
CA LYS A 284 29.76 -13.42 -11.02
C LYS A 284 28.62 -13.07 -10.08
N THR A 285 27.56 -12.44 -10.59
CA THR A 285 26.35 -12.17 -9.81
C THR A 285 25.79 -13.49 -9.26
N PRO A 286 25.75 -13.70 -7.93
CA PRO A 286 25.13 -14.88 -7.33
C PRO A 286 23.62 -14.84 -7.59
N GLY A 287 23.08 -15.82 -8.30
CA GLY A 287 21.65 -15.87 -8.60
C GLY A 287 21.28 -16.87 -9.68
N HIS A 288 20.01 -17.29 -9.66
CA HIS A 288 19.44 -18.26 -10.58
C HIS A 288 19.70 -17.90 -12.05
N LEU A 289 20.07 -18.92 -12.84
CA LEU A 289 20.45 -18.86 -14.26
C LEU A 289 19.37 -18.16 -15.11
N ALA A 290 19.51 -16.86 -15.37
CA ALA A 290 18.69 -16.18 -16.36
C ALA A 290 19.23 -16.54 -17.77
N TRP A 291 18.35 -17.04 -18.64
CA TRP A 291 18.66 -17.20 -20.07
C TRP A 291 18.63 -15.83 -20.75
N GLY A 292 19.73 -15.43 -21.37
CA GLY A 292 19.87 -14.15 -22.06
C GLY A 292 20.58 -13.06 -21.26
N ALA A 293 21.48 -12.34 -21.95
CA ALA A 293 22.17 -11.17 -21.41
C ALA A 293 21.27 -9.92 -21.48
N PHE A 294 20.98 -9.31 -20.33
CA PHE A 294 20.30 -8.02 -20.22
C PHE A 294 20.96 -7.16 -19.13
N ASP A 295 20.71 -5.86 -19.19
CA ASP A 295 21.32 -4.91 -18.26
C ASP A 295 20.50 -4.78 -16.98
N ILE A 296 21.19 -4.78 -15.84
CA ILE A 296 20.61 -4.61 -14.51
C ILE A 296 21.25 -3.38 -13.86
N PRO A 297 20.48 -2.56 -13.11
CA PRO A 297 21.07 -1.48 -12.33
C PRO A 297 22.08 -2.02 -11.30
N CYS A 298 23.30 -1.49 -11.31
CA CYS A 298 24.36 -1.83 -10.34
C CYS A 298 24.15 -1.11 -8.98
N GLY A 299 23.27 -0.11 -8.92
CA GLY A 299 23.00 0.67 -7.72
C GLY A 299 22.20 -0.09 -6.65
N LYS A 300 22.16 0.49 -5.44
CA LYS A 300 21.32 -0.01 -4.35
C LYS A 300 19.84 0.20 -4.68
N ILE A 301 19.07 -0.87 -4.59
CA ILE A 301 17.62 -0.85 -4.80
C ILE A 301 16.94 -0.83 -3.45
N GLU A 302 16.07 0.14 -3.23
CA GLU A 302 15.18 0.15 -2.08
C GLU A 302 13.86 -0.52 -2.46
N ILE A 303 13.46 -1.51 -1.66
CA ILE A 303 12.12 -2.09 -1.71
C ILE A 303 11.27 -1.61 -0.54
N MET A 304 10.02 -1.29 -0.83
CA MET A 304 9.02 -0.91 0.15
C MET A 304 7.72 -1.64 -0.13
N GLN A 305 7.12 -2.22 0.90
CA GLN A 305 5.81 -2.83 0.74
C GLN A 305 4.77 -1.72 0.58
N VAL A 306 3.90 -1.88 -0.41
CA VAL A 306 2.84 -0.91 -0.75
C VAL A 306 1.57 -1.70 -1.02
N VAL A 307 0.42 -1.23 -0.56
CA VAL A 307 -0.88 -1.80 -0.94
C VAL A 307 -1.42 -1.00 -2.11
N LEU A 308 -1.48 -1.63 -3.28
CA LEU A 308 -2.01 -1.00 -4.50
C LEU A 308 -3.51 -1.24 -4.64
N PRO A 309 -4.26 -0.23 -5.15
CA PRO A 309 -5.66 -0.42 -5.46
C PRO A 309 -5.85 -1.37 -6.64
N LYS A 310 -7.02 -1.99 -6.69
CA LYS A 310 -7.44 -2.85 -7.80
C LYS A 310 -7.64 -2.02 -9.08
N GLY A 311 -7.00 -2.43 -10.16
CA GLY A 311 -7.16 -1.81 -11.46
C GLY A 311 -8.57 -1.95 -11.99
N ARG A 312 -9.09 -0.88 -12.62
CA ARG A 312 -10.36 -0.90 -13.37
C ARG A 312 -10.14 -0.72 -14.86
N LYS A 313 -9.27 0.24 -15.22
CA LYS A 313 -9.01 0.61 -16.60
C LYS A 313 -7.55 0.98 -16.80
N CYS A 314 -6.97 0.65 -17.95
CA CYS A 314 -5.65 1.12 -18.35
C CYS A 314 -5.62 1.48 -19.84
N THR A 315 -4.79 2.45 -20.20
CA THR A 315 -4.52 2.79 -21.61
C THR A 315 -3.11 2.36 -21.97
N LEU A 316 -2.99 1.54 -23.01
CA LEU A 316 -1.73 1.04 -23.54
C LEU A 316 -1.49 1.63 -24.93
N VAL A 317 -0.33 2.24 -25.12
CA VAL A 317 0.11 2.75 -26.43
C VAL A 317 1.12 1.74 -27.01
N PRO A 318 0.87 1.14 -28.18
CA PRO A 318 1.83 0.25 -28.81
C PRO A 318 3.09 1.02 -29.21
N SER A 319 4.27 0.40 -29.11
CA SER A 319 5.51 0.98 -29.62
C SER A 319 5.52 1.05 -31.16
N LYS A 320 6.45 1.83 -31.74
CA LYS A 320 6.65 1.92 -33.19
C LYS A 320 6.86 0.52 -33.81
N GLU A 321 7.69 -0.30 -33.17
CA GLU A 321 7.95 -1.69 -33.58
C GLU A 321 6.69 -2.57 -33.49
N ALA A 322 5.87 -2.39 -32.45
CA ALA A 322 4.63 -3.15 -32.31
C ALA A 322 3.64 -2.81 -33.45
N ALA A 323 3.53 -1.53 -33.81
CA ALA A 323 2.69 -1.11 -34.93
C ALA A 323 3.16 -1.70 -36.26
N GLU A 324 4.47 -1.69 -36.53
CA GLU A 324 5.09 -2.29 -37.73
C GLU A 324 4.87 -3.81 -37.80
N ASN A 325 4.91 -4.49 -36.65
CA ASN A 325 4.64 -5.93 -36.54
C ASN A 325 3.15 -6.31 -36.69
N GLY A 326 2.30 -5.36 -37.11
CA GLY A 326 0.90 -5.62 -37.44
C GLY A 326 -0.01 -5.71 -36.21
N PHE A 327 0.33 -5.03 -35.11
CA PHE A 327 -0.47 -5.02 -33.89
C PHE A 327 -1.94 -4.63 -34.13
N TYR A 328 -2.19 -3.60 -34.95
CA TYR A 328 -3.55 -3.17 -35.32
C TYR A 328 -4.28 -4.14 -36.25
N GLY A 329 -3.58 -5.08 -36.89
CA GLY A 329 -4.15 -6.11 -37.74
C GLY A 329 -4.63 -7.35 -36.98
N LEU A 330 -4.43 -7.39 -35.66
CA LEU A 330 -4.86 -8.50 -34.82
C LEU A 330 -6.39 -8.47 -34.65
N LYS A 331 -7.03 -9.63 -34.80
CA LYS A 331 -8.44 -9.80 -34.45
C LYS A 331 -8.56 -9.88 -32.93
N ASP A 332 -9.49 -9.14 -32.35
CA ASP A 332 -9.79 -9.14 -30.90
C ASP A 332 -8.58 -8.73 -30.01
N VAL A 333 -7.83 -7.70 -30.43
CA VAL A 333 -6.61 -7.20 -29.75
C VAL A 333 -6.82 -6.99 -28.25
N LYS A 334 -7.96 -6.39 -27.88
CA LYS A 334 -8.32 -6.10 -26.49
C LYS A 334 -8.38 -7.36 -25.63
N LEU A 335 -9.05 -8.41 -26.13
CA LEU A 335 -9.16 -9.68 -25.42
C LEU A 335 -7.81 -10.37 -25.24
N VAL A 336 -6.95 -10.32 -26.27
CA VAL A 336 -5.60 -10.89 -26.21
C VAL A 336 -4.75 -10.15 -25.16
N LEU A 337 -4.85 -8.81 -25.11
CA LEU A 337 -4.14 -8.01 -24.12
C LEU A 337 -4.63 -8.29 -22.70
N GLU A 338 -5.93 -8.34 -22.47
CA GLU A 338 -6.53 -8.66 -21.16
C GLU A 338 -6.08 -10.04 -20.66
N GLN A 339 -6.07 -11.06 -21.53
CA GLN A 339 -5.58 -12.40 -21.20
C GLN A 339 -4.08 -12.45 -20.97
N SER A 340 -3.29 -11.67 -21.72
CA SER A 340 -1.84 -11.61 -21.55
C SER A 340 -1.47 -10.91 -20.24
N LEU A 341 -2.10 -9.77 -19.94
CA LEU A 341 -1.87 -9.00 -18.73
C LEU A 341 -2.18 -9.81 -17.49
N SER A 342 -3.35 -10.46 -17.42
CA SER A 342 -3.76 -11.27 -16.27
C SER A 342 -2.83 -12.45 -15.96
N ARG A 343 -2.08 -12.96 -16.95
CA ARG A 343 -1.13 -14.07 -16.77
C ARG A 343 0.29 -13.61 -16.43
N THR A 344 0.74 -12.57 -17.12
CA THR A 344 2.15 -12.15 -17.08
C THR A 344 2.41 -11.05 -16.07
N ARG A 345 1.42 -10.21 -15.75
CA ARG A 345 1.59 -9.04 -14.89
C ARG A 345 0.68 -9.11 -13.67
N ALA A 346 1.25 -8.81 -12.53
CA ALA A 346 0.52 -8.63 -11.28
C ALA A 346 0.26 -7.15 -10.97
N THR A 347 1.13 -6.26 -11.45
CA THR A 347 1.05 -4.81 -11.30
C THR A 347 1.34 -4.12 -12.62
N LEU A 348 0.78 -2.92 -12.77
CA LEU A 348 1.06 -2.01 -13.88
C LEU A 348 1.35 -0.63 -13.30
N SER A 349 2.52 -0.07 -13.58
CA SER A 349 2.85 1.32 -13.27
C SER A 349 2.81 2.17 -14.54
N LEU A 350 2.54 3.46 -14.35
CA LEU A 350 2.59 4.45 -15.42
C LEU A 350 4.00 4.51 -16.02
N ASN A 351 4.08 4.62 -17.34
CA ASN A 351 5.30 4.56 -18.17
C ASN A 351 6.02 3.22 -18.22
N ASP A 352 5.54 2.16 -17.55
CA ASP A 352 6.12 0.83 -17.70
C ASP A 352 5.90 0.29 -19.12
N THR A 353 6.86 -0.51 -19.61
CA THR A 353 6.71 -1.25 -20.88
C THR A 353 6.22 -2.66 -20.61
N VAL A 354 5.03 -2.97 -21.13
CA VAL A 354 4.41 -4.29 -21.11
C VAL A 354 4.79 -5.03 -22.38
N ARG A 355 5.32 -6.25 -22.22
CA ARG A 355 5.62 -7.16 -23.32
C ARG A 355 4.49 -8.17 -23.43
N THR A 356 3.90 -8.30 -24.60
CA THR A 356 2.86 -9.30 -24.87
C THR A 356 3.26 -10.16 -26.06
N TRP A 357 2.85 -11.42 -26.04
CA TRP A 357 3.18 -12.39 -27.09
C TRP A 357 1.90 -12.88 -27.74
N HIS A 358 1.83 -12.82 -29.07
CA HIS A 358 0.72 -13.39 -29.82
C HIS A 358 1.24 -14.05 -31.10
N ARG A 359 0.95 -15.35 -31.26
CA ARG A 359 1.37 -16.18 -32.40
C ARG A 359 2.88 -16.13 -32.70
N GLY A 360 3.70 -16.10 -31.65
CA GLY A 360 5.17 -16.05 -31.77
C GLY A 360 5.75 -14.67 -32.08
N VAL A 361 4.92 -13.64 -32.21
CA VAL A 361 5.36 -12.25 -32.37
C VAL A 361 5.24 -11.54 -31.02
N LYS A 362 6.28 -10.79 -30.67
CA LYS A 362 6.36 -9.99 -29.44
C LYS A 362 5.94 -8.55 -29.75
N PHE A 363 5.07 -8.00 -28.90
CA PHE A 363 4.59 -6.62 -28.97
C PHE A 363 4.91 -5.90 -27.67
N ASP A 364 5.60 -4.77 -27.78
CA ASP A 364 5.92 -3.91 -26.64
C ASP A 364 4.93 -2.73 -26.61
N LEU A 365 4.29 -2.54 -25.46
CA LEU A 365 3.29 -1.49 -25.24
C LEU A 365 3.67 -0.67 -24.01
N GLN A 366 3.50 0.64 -24.07
CA GLN A 366 3.75 1.54 -22.95
C GLN A 366 2.43 1.85 -22.21
N VAL A 367 2.47 1.82 -20.88
CA VAL A 367 1.33 2.23 -20.04
C VAL A 367 1.28 3.74 -19.96
N THR A 368 0.25 4.37 -20.54
CA THR A 368 0.11 5.84 -20.54
C THR A 368 -0.80 6.32 -19.41
N SER A 369 -1.85 5.57 -19.08
CA SER A 369 -2.76 5.91 -17.99
C SER A 369 -3.32 4.69 -17.29
N VAL A 370 -3.62 4.84 -16.00
CA VAL A 370 -4.20 3.81 -15.14
C VAL A 370 -5.33 4.41 -14.30
N THR A 371 -6.36 3.61 -14.03
CA THR A 371 -7.49 3.98 -13.18
C THR A 371 -7.67 2.91 -12.10
N PRO A 372 -7.63 3.28 -10.80
CA PRO A 372 -7.47 4.65 -10.25
C PRO A 372 -6.07 5.24 -10.45
N SER A 373 -5.99 6.56 -10.65
CA SER A 373 -4.73 7.31 -10.88
C SER A 373 -3.99 7.67 -9.58
N ASP A 374 -4.53 7.30 -8.43
CA ASP A 374 -4.07 7.80 -7.13
C ASP A 374 -2.67 7.31 -6.76
N TYR A 375 -2.20 6.22 -7.37
CA TYR A 375 -0.90 5.61 -7.05
C TYR A 375 0.06 5.60 -8.25
N ASN A 376 -0.38 6.13 -9.41
CA ASN A 376 0.28 5.91 -10.71
C ASN A 376 0.58 4.42 -10.99
N ALA A 377 -0.08 3.51 -10.28
CA ALA A 377 0.12 2.09 -10.35
C ALA A 377 -1.13 1.36 -9.84
N ILE A 378 -1.40 0.19 -10.41
CA ILE A 378 -2.57 -0.63 -10.10
C ILE A 378 -2.19 -2.09 -9.95
N SER A 379 -2.94 -2.81 -9.12
CA SER A 379 -2.89 -4.27 -9.03
C SER A 379 -3.81 -4.90 -10.07
N CYS A 380 -3.28 -5.86 -10.82
CA CYS A 380 -3.96 -6.65 -11.85
C CYS A 380 -4.42 -8.02 -11.35
N ILE A 381 -4.16 -8.34 -10.09
CA ILE A 381 -4.49 -9.65 -9.51
C ILE A 381 -5.97 -9.67 -9.10
N ASN A 382 -6.71 -10.66 -9.59
CA ASN A 382 -8.14 -10.87 -9.30
C ASN A 382 -9.00 -9.65 -9.68
N THR A 383 -8.67 -9.02 -10.81
CA THR A 383 -9.37 -7.84 -11.35
C THR A 383 -9.60 -7.99 -12.84
N ASP A 384 -10.81 -7.65 -13.28
CA ASP A 384 -11.12 -7.47 -14.69
C ASP A 384 -10.73 -6.03 -15.07
N ILE A 385 -9.57 -5.87 -15.70
CA ILE A 385 -9.08 -4.56 -16.14
C ILE A 385 -9.52 -4.35 -17.58
N GLU A 386 -10.22 -3.24 -17.82
CA GLU A 386 -10.55 -2.80 -19.18
C GLU A 386 -9.31 -2.17 -19.83
N VAL A 387 -8.89 -2.73 -20.96
CA VAL A 387 -7.77 -2.19 -21.73
C VAL A 387 -8.28 -1.30 -22.85
N ASP A 388 -7.78 -0.06 -22.88
CA ASP A 388 -7.95 0.86 -24.00
C ASP A 388 -6.63 0.97 -24.77
N ILE A 389 -6.72 1.05 -26.10
CA ILE A 389 -5.56 1.14 -26.98
C ILE A 389 -5.42 2.60 -27.40
N GLY A 390 -4.31 3.23 -26.99
CA GLY A 390 -3.97 4.58 -27.42
C GLY A 390 -3.49 4.60 -28.88
N ALA A 391 -3.73 5.72 -29.56
CA ALA A 391 -3.15 5.97 -30.88
C ALA A 391 -1.66 6.32 -30.73
N LEU A 392 -0.84 5.85 -31.67
CA LEU A 392 0.55 6.26 -31.76
C LEU A 392 0.59 7.74 -32.17
N GLU A 393 1.10 8.62 -31.32
CA GLU A 393 1.43 9.99 -31.75
C GLU A 393 2.57 9.89 -32.77
N THR A 394 2.23 10.08 -34.04
CA THR A 394 3.22 10.17 -35.11
C THR A 394 3.83 11.56 -35.02
N ASP A 395 5.09 11.62 -34.59
CA ASP A 395 5.87 12.85 -34.58
C ASP A 395 5.87 13.43 -36.01
N GLY A 396 5.06 14.48 -36.22
CA GLY A 396 4.96 15.15 -37.50
C GLY A 396 6.25 15.88 -37.83
N LYS A 397 6.97 15.40 -38.84
CA LYS A 397 7.88 16.19 -39.68
C LYS A 397 7.84 15.71 -41.13
N ASP A 398 7.53 16.68 -41.98
CA ASP A 398 7.85 16.84 -43.40
C ASP A 398 7.09 15.98 -44.44
N ASP A 399 6.05 16.57 -45.05
CA ASP A 399 6.00 16.63 -46.51
C ASP A 399 5.23 17.88 -47.01
N GLU A 400 5.98 18.84 -47.56
CA GLU A 400 5.46 19.83 -48.51
C GLU A 400 5.44 19.17 -49.91
N THR A 401 4.26 18.99 -50.52
CA THR A 401 3.98 19.54 -51.87
C THR A 401 2.55 19.30 -52.38
N MET A 402 1.96 20.42 -52.82
CA MET A 402 1.02 20.65 -53.93
C MET A 402 -0.44 20.18 -53.89
N GLU A 403 -1.29 21.16 -53.54
CA GLU A 403 -2.46 21.66 -54.28
C GLU A 403 -3.24 20.71 -55.21
N THR A 404 -4.54 20.54 -54.93
CA THR A 404 -5.58 20.94 -55.90
C THR A 404 -6.81 21.49 -55.18
N THR A 405 -7.04 22.77 -55.45
CA THR A 405 -8.20 23.63 -55.28
C THR A 405 -9.56 22.93 -55.39
N THR A 406 -10.46 23.17 -54.42
CA THR A 406 -11.79 23.81 -54.63
C THR A 406 -12.51 24.01 -53.30
N ASN A 407 -12.56 25.27 -52.85
CA ASN A 407 -13.64 25.84 -52.03
C ASN A 407 -14.74 26.37 -52.99
N PRO A 408 -16.02 26.59 -52.60
CA PRO A 408 -16.36 27.39 -51.41
C PRO A 408 -17.65 27.00 -50.66
N THR A 409 -17.78 27.42 -49.40
CA THR A 409 -18.64 28.56 -48.99
C THR A 409 -18.88 28.56 -47.48
N THR A 410 -18.45 29.66 -46.88
CA THR A 410 -18.62 30.14 -45.53
C THR A 410 -20.10 30.21 -45.10
N LYS A 411 -20.44 29.64 -43.94
CA LYS A 411 -21.50 30.17 -43.07
C LYS A 411 -21.04 30.15 -41.61
N VAL A 412 -20.85 31.37 -41.12
CA VAL A 412 -20.72 31.75 -39.71
C VAL A 412 -22.07 31.50 -39.04
N VAL A 413 -22.10 30.66 -38.00
CA VAL A 413 -23.13 30.71 -36.95
C VAL A 413 -22.47 30.39 -35.61
N GLU A 414 -22.58 31.36 -34.69
CA GLU A 414 -22.29 31.23 -33.26
C GLU A 414 -23.07 30.06 -32.65
N GLU A 415 -22.43 29.23 -31.81
CA GLU A 415 -23.17 28.42 -30.86
C GLU A 415 -22.71 28.62 -29.41
N LYS A 416 -23.76 28.83 -28.62
CA LYS A 416 -23.81 29.25 -27.24
C LYS A 416 -23.42 28.09 -26.32
N LYS A 417 -22.73 28.43 -25.24
CA LYS A 417 -22.68 27.63 -24.01
C LYS A 417 -24.10 27.34 -23.52
N SER A 418 -24.59 26.12 -23.73
CA SER A 418 -25.73 25.60 -22.98
C SER A 418 -25.22 24.90 -21.72
N ARG A 419 -25.46 25.54 -20.58
CA ARG A 419 -25.36 24.97 -19.23
C ARG A 419 -26.43 23.88 -19.12
N PHE A 420 -26.02 22.62 -19.08
CA PHE A 420 -26.91 21.47 -18.88
C PHE A 420 -26.97 21.19 -17.37
N GLU A 421 -27.95 21.78 -16.69
CA GLU A 421 -28.33 21.40 -15.33
C GLU A 421 -29.23 20.16 -15.43
N GLY A 422 -28.59 19.00 -15.55
CA GLY A 422 -29.27 17.70 -15.45
C GLY A 422 -29.31 17.24 -14.00
N THR A 423 -30.44 17.44 -13.33
CA THR A 423 -30.79 16.73 -12.09
C THR A 423 -31.11 15.27 -12.42
N GLY A 424 -30.06 14.45 -12.54
CA GLY A 424 -30.20 13.00 -12.70
C GLY A 424 -30.66 12.35 -11.39
N GLN A 425 -31.93 11.93 -11.34
CA GLN A 425 -32.39 10.96 -10.35
C GLN A 425 -31.67 9.63 -10.59
N THR A 426 -30.86 9.19 -9.64
CA THR A 426 -30.34 7.82 -9.60
C THR A 426 -31.48 6.87 -9.24
N LEU A 427 -31.76 5.91 -10.12
CA LEU A 427 -32.56 4.73 -9.80
C LEU A 427 -31.86 3.92 -8.69
N MET A 428 -32.13 4.25 -7.43
CA MET A 428 -32.26 3.19 -6.45
C MET A 428 -33.61 2.54 -6.66
N ASP A 429 -33.62 1.24 -6.96
CA ASP A 429 -34.26 0.25 -6.09
C ASP A 429 -34.56 -1.07 -6.80
N LYS A 430 -34.40 -2.12 -6.01
CA LYS A 430 -35.17 -3.38 -6.02
C LYS A 430 -34.84 -4.38 -7.13
N SER A 431 -34.28 -5.49 -6.67
CA SER A 431 -34.27 -6.79 -7.32
C SER A 431 -35.63 -7.09 -7.95
N PRO A 432 -35.69 -7.45 -9.24
CA PRO A 432 -36.95 -7.83 -9.88
C PRO A 432 -37.47 -9.13 -9.25
N SER A 433 -38.62 -9.03 -8.59
CA SER A 433 -39.43 -10.15 -8.15
C SER A 433 -39.89 -10.97 -9.37
N SER A 434 -39.46 -12.22 -9.43
CA SER A 434 -39.94 -13.23 -10.37
C SER A 434 -41.45 -13.50 -10.16
N PRO A 435 -42.23 -13.76 -11.22
CA PRO A 435 -43.64 -14.12 -11.07
C PRO A 435 -43.76 -15.61 -10.73
N SER A 436 -43.88 -15.96 -9.46
CA SER A 436 -44.26 -17.31 -9.02
C SER A 436 -45.78 -17.44 -8.91
N LYS A 437 -46.39 -18.13 -9.89
CA LYS A 437 -47.61 -18.91 -9.68
C LYS A 437 -47.20 -20.19 -8.94
N ALA A 438 -47.32 -20.19 -7.62
CA ALA A 438 -47.38 -21.41 -6.81
C ALA A 438 -48.10 -21.08 -5.49
N SER A 439 -48.91 -22.03 -5.06
CA SER A 439 -49.77 -22.01 -3.86
C SER A 439 -49.02 -21.71 -2.55
N PRO A 440 -49.68 -21.11 -1.55
CA PRO A 440 -49.10 -20.92 -0.23
C PRO A 440 -49.08 -22.25 0.52
N THR A 441 -47.93 -22.91 0.56
CA THR A 441 -47.61 -23.85 1.64
C THR A 441 -46.96 -23.02 2.74
N GLN A 442 -47.65 -22.87 3.87
CA GLN A 442 -47.13 -22.22 5.06
C GLN A 442 -45.97 -23.08 5.60
N SER A 443 -44.73 -22.72 5.29
CA SER A 443 -43.55 -23.24 5.97
C SER A 443 -43.35 -22.43 7.25
N THR A 444 -43.54 -23.07 8.39
CA THR A 444 -43.24 -22.57 9.73
C THR A 444 -41.73 -22.40 9.88
N ALA A 445 -41.23 -21.18 9.65
CA ALA A 445 -39.83 -20.85 9.94
C ALA A 445 -39.64 -20.78 11.47
N ILE A 446 -38.60 -21.45 11.97
CA ILE A 446 -38.29 -21.48 13.40
C ILE A 446 -37.69 -20.13 13.82
N THR A 447 -38.33 -19.44 14.76
CA THR A 447 -37.84 -18.17 15.30
C THR A 447 -36.58 -18.35 16.16
N THR A 448 -35.61 -17.43 16.04
CA THR A 448 -34.31 -17.41 16.74
C THR A 448 -34.40 -17.60 18.27
N GLN A 449 -35.47 -17.11 18.90
CA GLN A 449 -35.69 -17.29 20.35
C GLN A 449 -35.94 -18.75 20.77
N GLN A 450 -36.54 -19.58 19.91
CA GLN A 450 -36.78 -20.99 20.21
C GLN A 450 -35.48 -21.82 20.18
N LEU A 451 -34.50 -21.40 19.38
CA LEU A 451 -33.22 -22.09 19.20
C LEU A 451 -32.28 -21.95 20.40
N LEU A 452 -32.31 -20.81 21.10
CA LEU A 452 -31.43 -20.52 22.24
C LEU A 452 -31.66 -21.45 23.46
N SER A 453 -32.76 -22.22 23.47
CA SER A 453 -33.05 -23.18 24.54
C SER A 453 -32.28 -24.50 24.43
N GLN A 454 -31.62 -24.77 23.28
CA GLN A 454 -30.89 -26.02 23.08
C GLN A 454 -29.42 -25.89 23.56
N PRO A 455 -28.93 -26.83 24.39
CA PRO A 455 -27.55 -26.81 24.83
C PRO A 455 -26.61 -27.10 23.66
N ILE A 456 -25.59 -26.26 23.50
CA ILE A 456 -24.60 -26.46 22.43
C ILE A 456 -23.69 -27.64 22.83
N PRO A 457 -23.57 -28.70 22.00
CA PRO A 457 -22.75 -29.87 22.32
C PRO A 457 -21.26 -29.50 22.44
N PRO A 458 -20.48 -30.20 23.29
CA PRO A 458 -19.06 -29.89 23.51
C PRO A 458 -18.23 -30.04 22.23
N GLU A 459 -17.18 -29.22 22.08
CA GLU A 459 -16.30 -29.30 20.92
C GLU A 459 -15.52 -30.62 20.87
N PRO A 460 -15.35 -31.22 19.68
CA PRO A 460 -14.53 -32.41 19.52
C PRO A 460 -13.07 -32.12 19.87
N SER A 461 -12.39 -33.12 20.45
CA SER A 461 -10.99 -33.00 20.90
C SER A 461 -10.06 -32.58 19.77
N ALA A 462 -9.02 -31.80 20.10
CA ALA A 462 -8.00 -31.36 19.14
C ALA A 462 -7.25 -32.52 18.45
N THR A 463 -7.25 -33.72 19.03
CA THR A 463 -6.63 -34.93 18.49
C THR A 463 -7.49 -35.69 17.48
N GLN A 464 -8.81 -35.47 17.45
CA GLN A 464 -9.72 -36.14 16.54
C GLN A 464 -9.68 -35.42 15.17
N LYS A 465 -9.22 -36.12 14.14
CA LYS A 465 -9.14 -35.61 12.76
C LYS A 465 -10.19 -36.21 11.83
N GLU A 466 -10.75 -37.37 12.19
CA GLU A 466 -11.77 -38.07 11.43
C GLU A 466 -13.14 -37.45 11.69
N ASN A 467 -13.91 -37.20 10.63
CA ASN A 467 -15.24 -36.61 10.65
C ASN A 467 -15.34 -35.20 11.27
N VAL A 468 -14.23 -34.48 11.45
CA VAL A 468 -14.24 -33.14 12.04
C VAL A 468 -14.20 -32.07 10.95
N THR A 469 -15.15 -31.14 10.99
CA THR A 469 -15.17 -29.93 10.19
C THR A 469 -14.98 -28.69 11.05
N THR A 470 -14.04 -27.84 10.67
CA THR A 470 -13.85 -26.52 11.27
C THR A 470 -14.65 -25.49 10.48
N ILE A 471 -15.72 -24.98 11.08
CA ILE A 471 -16.61 -23.99 10.47
C ILE A 471 -16.20 -22.59 10.93
N GLN A 472 -15.95 -21.69 9.98
CA GLN A 472 -15.66 -20.27 10.21
C GLN A 472 -16.86 -19.44 9.75
N ILE A 473 -17.47 -18.69 10.67
CA ILE A 473 -18.66 -17.87 10.42
C ILE A 473 -18.23 -16.43 10.18
N ARG A 474 -18.73 -15.84 9.08
CA ARG A 474 -18.54 -14.43 8.73
C ARG A 474 -19.86 -13.67 8.73
N ASN A 475 -19.83 -12.43 9.20
CA ASN A 475 -20.97 -11.52 9.10
C ASN A 475 -21.13 -10.98 7.67
N GLU A 476 -22.19 -10.19 7.44
CA GLU A 476 -22.48 -9.52 6.16
C GLU A 476 -21.34 -8.60 5.69
N ARG A 477 -20.57 -8.05 6.64
CA ARG A 477 -19.37 -7.23 6.38
C ARG A 477 -18.14 -8.06 6.03
N GLY A 478 -18.24 -9.38 5.99
CA GLY A 478 -17.14 -10.31 5.69
C GLY A 478 -16.13 -10.52 6.82
N GLN A 479 -16.39 -9.96 8.01
CA GLN A 479 -15.56 -10.14 9.21
C GLN A 479 -15.88 -11.48 9.88
N THR A 480 -14.84 -12.14 10.40
CA THR A 480 -15.02 -13.43 11.11
C THR A 480 -15.54 -13.17 12.51
N ILE A 481 -16.74 -13.68 12.80
CA ILE A 481 -17.38 -13.52 14.12
C ILE A 481 -17.19 -14.75 15.01
N GLY A 482 -16.96 -15.93 14.42
CA GLY A 482 -16.77 -17.16 15.17
C GLY A 482 -16.09 -18.26 14.39
N ARG A 483 -15.45 -19.19 15.11
CA ARG A 483 -14.83 -20.39 14.56
C ARG A 483 -15.00 -21.54 15.55
N ARG A 484 -15.54 -22.67 15.09
CA ARG A 484 -15.76 -23.87 15.91
C ARG A 484 -15.60 -25.15 15.12
N LYS A 485 -15.23 -26.23 15.82
CA LYS A 485 -15.17 -27.58 15.27
C LYS A 485 -16.49 -28.32 15.51
N PHE A 486 -16.96 -29.02 14.49
CA PHE A 486 -18.14 -29.88 14.54
C PHE A 486 -17.76 -31.27 14.05
N ASP A 487 -18.34 -32.29 14.68
CA ASP A 487 -18.30 -33.66 14.15
C ASP A 487 -19.45 -33.81 13.15
N VAL A 488 -19.11 -34.02 11.88
CA VAL A 488 -20.03 -34.07 10.73
C VAL A 488 -21.05 -35.20 10.85
N SER A 489 -20.69 -36.28 11.55
CA SER A 489 -21.52 -37.48 11.72
C SER A 489 -22.47 -37.41 12.93
N VAL A 490 -22.15 -36.58 13.92
CA VAL A 490 -22.89 -36.49 15.20
C VAL A 490 -23.68 -35.19 15.32
N HIS A 491 -23.15 -34.09 14.77
CA HIS A 491 -23.79 -32.78 14.88
C HIS A 491 -24.81 -32.60 13.76
N THR A 492 -25.94 -32.00 14.11
CA THR A 492 -27.04 -31.68 13.20
C THR A 492 -26.99 -30.22 12.75
N LEU A 493 -27.78 -29.90 11.71
CA LEU A 493 -27.94 -28.53 11.22
C LEU A 493 -28.45 -27.58 12.32
N SER A 494 -29.33 -28.06 13.22
CA SER A 494 -29.78 -27.31 14.40
C SER A 494 -28.62 -26.77 15.23
N HIS A 495 -27.65 -27.62 15.59
CA HIS A 495 -26.53 -27.22 16.45
C HIS A 495 -25.68 -26.12 15.82
N LEU A 496 -25.55 -26.13 14.48
CA LEU A 496 -24.85 -25.09 13.75
C LEU A 496 -25.58 -23.74 13.84
N PHE A 497 -26.90 -23.73 13.64
CA PHE A 497 -27.70 -22.50 13.74
C PHE A 497 -27.73 -21.95 15.18
N VAL A 498 -27.86 -22.82 16.19
CA VAL A 498 -27.80 -22.41 17.61
C VAL A 498 -26.44 -21.75 17.92
N TYR A 499 -25.33 -22.31 17.42
CA TYR A 499 -24.01 -21.71 17.59
C TYR A 499 -23.91 -20.32 16.93
N VAL A 500 -24.40 -20.17 15.70
CA VAL A 500 -24.38 -18.88 15.00
C VAL A 500 -25.23 -17.84 15.74
N SER A 501 -26.43 -18.20 16.18
CA SER A 501 -27.29 -17.33 16.99
C SER A 501 -26.61 -16.89 18.30
N SER A 502 -25.85 -17.78 18.95
CA SER A 502 -25.15 -17.44 20.20
C SER A 502 -24.03 -16.41 20.01
N ILE A 503 -23.44 -16.34 18.80
CA ILE A 503 -22.34 -15.41 18.49
C ILE A 503 -22.86 -14.07 17.98
N LEU A 504 -23.96 -14.07 17.23
CA LEU A 504 -24.54 -12.85 16.66
C LEU A 504 -25.04 -11.89 17.75
N GLY A 505 -25.28 -12.39 18.97
CA GLY A 505 -25.79 -11.59 20.08
C GLY A 505 -27.23 -11.16 19.85
N ASP A 506 -27.88 -10.71 20.93
CA ASP A 506 -29.26 -10.19 20.89
C ASP A 506 -29.29 -8.71 20.42
N ASP A 507 -28.27 -8.26 19.69
CA ASP A 507 -28.05 -6.86 19.31
C ASP A 507 -29.07 -6.32 18.28
N THR A 508 -30.14 -7.06 18.01
CA THR A 508 -31.27 -6.61 17.21
C THR A 508 -32.43 -6.24 18.13
N ASP A 509 -32.68 -4.94 18.27
CA ASP A 509 -33.82 -4.35 18.97
C ASP A 509 -35.16 -5.00 18.52
N GLY A 510 -35.59 -6.04 19.23
CA GLY A 510 -36.97 -6.56 19.25
C GLY A 510 -37.53 -7.19 17.97
N GLY A 511 -36.74 -7.38 16.91
CA GLY A 511 -37.17 -8.00 15.66
C GLY A 511 -36.73 -9.46 15.55
N GLU A 512 -37.66 -10.38 15.26
CA GLU A 512 -37.38 -11.77 14.91
C GLU A 512 -36.50 -11.84 13.65
N SER A 513 -35.20 -11.74 13.83
CA SER A 513 -34.25 -11.76 12.71
C SER A 513 -34.10 -13.20 12.23
N THR A 514 -34.76 -13.54 11.13
CA THR A 514 -34.46 -14.75 10.36
C THR A 514 -33.16 -14.53 9.59
N PHE A 515 -32.29 -15.54 9.59
CA PHE A 515 -31.06 -15.52 8.82
C PHE A 515 -30.85 -16.88 8.17
N ARG A 516 -30.08 -16.89 7.09
CA ARG A 516 -29.63 -18.10 6.40
C ARG A 516 -28.12 -18.14 6.33
N LEU A 517 -27.58 -19.35 6.24
CA LEU A 517 -26.15 -19.58 6.09
C LEU A 517 -25.83 -19.89 4.63
N VAL A 518 -24.77 -19.27 4.11
CA VAL A 518 -24.41 -19.38 2.70
C VAL A 518 -22.91 -19.67 2.52
N SER A 519 -22.56 -20.59 1.63
CA SER A 519 -21.18 -20.77 1.13
C SER A 519 -21.00 -20.06 -0.22
N ARG A 520 -19.76 -19.72 -0.62
CA ARG A 520 -19.53 -19.00 -1.89
C ARG A 520 -19.34 -19.91 -3.11
N PHE A 521 -18.50 -20.92 -3.02
CA PHE A 521 -18.12 -21.75 -4.18
C PHE A 521 -17.90 -23.22 -3.79
N PRO A 522 -18.75 -24.14 -4.26
CA PRO A 522 -20.10 -23.90 -4.79
C PRO A 522 -21.00 -23.15 -3.80
N ARG A 523 -21.97 -22.37 -4.30
CA ARG A 523 -22.93 -21.65 -3.46
C ARG A 523 -23.99 -22.62 -2.94
N HIS A 524 -23.92 -22.92 -1.65
CA HIS A 524 -24.95 -23.65 -0.91
C HIS A 524 -25.64 -22.69 0.03
N VAL A 525 -26.95 -22.87 0.19
CA VAL A 525 -27.79 -22.07 1.07
C VAL A 525 -28.44 -23.04 2.05
N TRP A 526 -28.18 -22.86 3.33
CA TRP A 526 -28.81 -23.62 4.40
C TRP A 526 -29.84 -22.74 5.07
N ILE A 527 -31.06 -23.24 5.15
CA ILE A 527 -32.21 -22.63 5.84
C ILE A 527 -32.67 -23.64 6.87
N LEU A 528 -32.94 -23.17 8.10
CA LEU A 528 -33.43 -24.04 9.15
C LEU A 528 -34.94 -24.26 9.00
N GLU A 529 -35.30 -25.34 8.31
CA GLU A 529 -36.68 -25.82 8.18
C GLU A 529 -36.97 -26.83 9.31
N GLU A 530 -38.21 -26.87 9.81
CA GLU A 530 -38.62 -27.84 10.86
C GLU A 530 -38.32 -29.29 10.47
N ASP A 531 -38.49 -29.63 9.19
CA ASP A 531 -38.29 -30.98 8.66
C ASP A 531 -36.82 -31.41 8.58
N LYS A 532 -35.87 -30.46 8.53
CA LYS A 532 -34.43 -30.72 8.33
C LYS A 532 -33.59 -30.39 9.55
N LYS A 533 -34.23 -30.07 10.67
CA LYS A 533 -33.53 -29.64 11.90
C LYS A 533 -32.59 -30.72 12.45
N ASP A 534 -33.02 -31.97 12.32
CA ASP A 534 -32.32 -33.13 12.87
C ASP A 534 -31.40 -33.84 11.85
N ASP A 535 -31.33 -33.32 10.62
CA ASP A 535 -30.41 -33.84 9.60
C ASP A 535 -28.96 -33.63 10.05
N VAL A 536 -28.16 -34.67 9.91
CA VAL A 536 -26.72 -34.58 10.19
C VAL A 536 -26.04 -33.67 9.18
N LEU A 537 -24.96 -33.02 9.62
CA LEU A 537 -24.23 -32.07 8.77
C LEU A 537 -23.74 -32.73 7.46
N GLU A 538 -23.42 -34.03 7.49
CA GLU A 538 -23.04 -34.80 6.29
C GLU A 538 -24.13 -34.80 5.22
N GLU A 539 -25.37 -35.07 5.63
CA GLU A 539 -26.55 -35.13 4.74
C GLU A 539 -26.91 -33.75 4.20
N CYS A 540 -26.59 -32.70 4.95
CA CYS A 540 -26.74 -31.31 4.53
C CYS A 540 -25.63 -30.83 3.56
N GLY A 541 -24.69 -31.71 3.16
CA GLY A 541 -23.60 -31.37 2.24
C GLY A 541 -22.43 -30.63 2.90
N VAL A 542 -22.30 -30.69 4.22
CA VAL A 542 -21.15 -30.15 4.94
C VAL A 542 -20.04 -31.20 4.98
N ASN A 543 -19.00 -30.99 4.16
CA ASN A 543 -17.89 -31.92 4.04
C ASN A 543 -16.87 -31.78 5.17
N VAL A 544 -16.10 -32.85 5.44
CA VAL A 544 -14.94 -32.88 6.34
C VAL A 544 -13.88 -31.86 5.89
N GLY A 545 -13.30 -31.10 6.82
CA GLY A 545 -12.23 -30.13 6.53
C GLY A 545 -12.46 -28.74 7.10
N GLN A 546 -12.14 -27.68 6.35
CA GLN A 546 -12.43 -26.31 6.74
C GLN A 546 -13.48 -25.71 5.80
N MET A 547 -14.56 -25.18 6.39
CA MET A 547 -15.65 -24.56 5.63
C MET A 547 -15.90 -23.14 6.13
N MET A 548 -16.18 -22.24 5.19
CA MET A 548 -16.49 -20.84 5.47
C MET A 548 -17.96 -20.58 5.14
N LEU A 549 -18.71 -20.08 6.13
CA LEU A 549 -20.12 -19.74 6.01
C LEU A 549 -20.31 -18.24 6.24
N PHE A 550 -21.22 -17.65 5.46
CA PHE A 550 -21.64 -16.26 5.57
C PHE A 550 -23.07 -16.23 6.13
N VAL A 551 -23.31 -15.33 7.06
CA VAL A 551 -24.66 -15.01 7.55
C VAL A 551 -25.27 -13.99 6.59
N GLU A 552 -26.40 -14.33 5.97
CA GLU A 552 -27.27 -13.40 5.24
C GLU A 552 -28.56 -13.24 6.05
N ARG A 553 -28.89 -12.02 6.49
CA ARG A 553 -30.22 -11.70 7.04
C ARG A 553 -31.22 -11.57 5.90
N GLU A 554 -32.46 -12.02 6.14
CA GLU A 554 -33.56 -11.85 5.17
C GLU A 554 -34.26 -10.49 5.28
#